data_AF-A0A0J5JLS2-F1
#
_entry.id   AF-A0A0J5JLS2-F1
#
_cell.length_a   1.000
_cell.length_b   1.000
_cell.length_c   1.000
_cell.angle_alpha   90.00
_cell.angle_beta   90.00
_cell.angle_gamma   90.00
#
_symmetry.space_group_name_H-M   'P 1'
#
loop_
_entity.id
_entity.type
_entity.pdbx_description
1 polymer ?
#
loop_
_entity_poly.entity_id
_entity_poly.type
_entity_poly.pdbx_seq_one_letter_code
_entity_poly.pdbx_strand_id
1 'polypeptide(L)'
;RVSPTSGKTYHMIYNPPKVEGVCDVDGKELIQRDDDKPETVKKRLEVNQQQAQPLIDFYTEKGYLRTVNGDQDITKVFEDLDELLKGLNA
;
A
#
# COMPACT_ATOMS: atom_id res chain seq x y z
N ARG A 1 11.63 -0.89 -2.64
CA ARG A 1 12.91 -0.21 -2.33
C ARG A 1 12.63 1.25 -2.02
N VAL A 2 13.43 1.90 -1.19
CA VAL A 2 13.19 3.28 -0.72
C VAL A 2 14.47 4.11 -0.82
N SER A 3 14.36 5.38 -1.16
CA SER A 3 15.49 6.31 -1.01
C SER A 3 15.65 6.68 0.47
N PRO A 4 16.86 6.56 1.06
CA PRO A 4 17.11 6.96 2.43
C PRO A 4 17.05 8.48 2.64
N THR A 5 17.01 9.26 1.56
CA THR A 5 17.10 10.74 1.62
C THR A 5 15.77 11.40 1.30
N SER A 6 15.14 11.07 0.17
CA SER A 6 13.82 11.62 -0.20
C SER A 6 12.64 10.83 0.36
N GLY A 7 12.84 9.61 0.86
CA GLY A 7 11.76 8.73 1.29
C GLY A 7 10.90 8.18 0.14
N LYS A 8 11.21 8.51 -1.11
CA LYS A 8 10.47 8.01 -2.27
C LYS A 8 10.59 6.48 -2.34
N THR A 9 9.45 5.83 -2.52
CA THR A 9 9.33 4.38 -2.55
C THR A 9 9.08 3.89 -3.96
N TYR A 10 9.69 2.76 -4.30
CA TYR A 10 9.61 2.09 -5.59
C TYR A 10 9.26 0.62 -5.40
N HIS A 11 8.53 0.06 -6.35
CA HIS A 11 8.26 -1.37 -6.43
C HIS A 11 8.93 -1.91 -7.68
N MET A 12 9.85 -2.86 -7.55
CA MET A 12 10.71 -3.30 -8.68
C MET A 12 9.94 -3.86 -9.89
N ILE A 13 8.69 -4.30 -9.69
CA ILE A 13 7.79 -4.81 -10.73
C ILE A 13 6.75 -3.74 -11.14
N TYR A 14 5.87 -3.35 -10.21
CA TYR A 14 4.72 -2.47 -10.50
C TYR A 14 5.01 -0.97 -10.56
N ASN A 15 6.15 -0.50 -10.03
CA ASN A 15 6.55 0.92 -10.06
C ASN A 15 8.08 1.03 -9.99
N PRO A 16 8.80 0.52 -11.01
CA PRO A 16 10.25 0.48 -11.01
C PRO A 16 10.85 1.88 -11.15
N PRO A 17 12.05 2.12 -10.61
CA PRO A 17 12.79 3.34 -10.92
C PRO A 17 13.18 3.36 -12.41
N LYS A 18 13.47 4.55 -12.95
CA LYS A 18 13.96 4.70 -14.33
C LYS A 18 15.30 4.02 -14.54
N VAL A 19 16.15 4.04 -13.51
CA VAL A 19 17.45 3.37 -13.49
C VAL A 19 17.45 2.42 -12.29
N GLU A 20 17.79 1.15 -12.53
CA GLU A 20 17.79 0.13 -11.49
C GLU A 20 18.68 0.54 -10.31
N GLY A 21 18.13 0.44 -9.10
CA GLY A 21 18.84 0.79 -7.87
C GLY A 21 18.99 2.29 -7.61
N VAL A 22 18.52 3.18 -8.48
CA VAL A 22 18.70 4.63 -8.35
C VAL A 22 17.37 5.35 -8.22
N CYS A 23 17.28 6.29 -7.27
CA CYS A 23 16.11 7.12 -7.09
C CYS A 23 16.01 8.19 -8.19
N ASP A 24 14.86 8.27 -8.85
CA ASP A 24 14.57 9.26 -9.90
C ASP A 24 14.52 10.72 -9.42
N VAL A 25 14.49 10.98 -8.10
CA VAL A 25 14.33 12.33 -7.53
C VAL A 25 15.66 12.92 -7.06
N ASP A 26 16.44 12.13 -6.33
CA ASP A 26 17.67 12.61 -5.67
C ASP A 26 18.94 11.89 -6.19
N GLY A 27 18.79 10.92 -7.10
CA GLY A 27 19.89 10.15 -7.67
C GLY A 27 20.59 9.22 -6.68
N LYS A 28 20.05 9.01 -5.48
CA LYS A 28 20.65 8.16 -4.45
C LYS A 28 20.32 6.69 -4.65
N GLU A 29 21.17 5.83 -4.09
CA GLU A 29 20.95 4.40 -4.11
C GLU A 29 19.70 4.01 -3.30
N LEU A 30 18.89 3.14 -3.88
CA LEU A 30 17.67 2.64 -3.26
C LEU A 30 17.98 1.43 -2.37
N ILE A 31 17.51 1.49 -1.12
CA ILE A 31 17.70 0.42 -0.15
C ILE A 31 16.44 -0.45 -0.02
N GLN A 32 16.60 -1.70 0.38
CA GLN A 32 15.49 -2.51 0.92
C GLN A 32 15.48 -2.30 2.42
N ARG A 33 14.30 -2.11 3.00
CA ARG A 33 14.18 -1.94 4.44
C ARG A 33 14.29 -3.31 5.10
N ASP A 34 14.84 -3.35 6.32
CA ASP A 34 15.03 -4.61 7.04
C ASP A 34 13.71 -5.35 7.31
N ASP A 35 12.60 -4.63 7.42
CA ASP A 35 11.26 -5.17 7.65
C ASP A 35 10.55 -5.70 6.38
N ASP A 36 11.20 -5.58 5.21
CA ASP A 36 10.72 -6.10 3.92
C ASP A 36 11.28 -7.52 3.63
N LYS A 37 11.90 -8.18 4.62
CA LYS A 37 12.34 -9.58 4.50
C LYS A 37 11.13 -10.53 4.57
N PRO A 38 11.12 -11.65 3.82
CA PRO A 38 9.94 -12.53 3.71
C PRO A 38 9.37 -13.00 5.06
N GLU A 39 10.24 -13.38 6.00
CA GLU A 39 9.86 -13.81 7.34
C GLU A 39 9.19 -12.68 8.14
N THR A 40 9.74 -11.46 8.05
CA THR A 40 9.20 -10.28 8.72
C THR A 40 7.88 -9.84 8.10
N VAL A 41 7.77 -9.88 6.76
CA VAL A 41 6.54 -9.58 6.03
C VAL A 41 5.44 -10.54 6.43
N LYS A 42 5.72 -11.86 6.46
CA LYS A 42 4.74 -12.87 6.86
C LYS A 42 4.23 -12.61 8.28
N LYS A 43 5.14 -12.36 9.23
CA LYS A 43 4.74 -12.11 10.62
C LYS A 43 3.92 -10.82 10.76
N ARG A 44 4.29 -9.77 10.03
CA ARG A 44 3.55 -8.51 10.02
C ARG A 44 2.16 -8.68 9.45
N LEU A 45 1.99 -9.43 8.35
CA LEU A 45 0.67 -9.69 7.76
C LEU A 45 -0.24 -10.43 8.74
N GLU A 46 0.26 -11.47 9.41
CA GLU A 46 -0.49 -12.22 10.43
C GLU A 46 -0.98 -11.30 11.55
N VAL A 47 -0.08 -10.49 12.13
CA VAL A 47 -0.42 -9.57 13.22
C VAL A 47 -1.39 -8.48 12.76
N ASN A 48 -1.18 -7.91 11.57
CA ASN A 48 -2.08 -6.89 11.02
C ASN A 48 -3.48 -7.44 10.78
N GLN A 49 -3.61 -8.67 10.25
CA GLN A 49 -4.92 -9.31 10.06
C GLN A 49 -5.64 -9.52 11.40
N GLN A 50 -4.94 -10.03 12.40
CA GLN A 50 -5.49 -10.23 13.75
C GLN A 50 -5.96 -8.92 14.39
N GLN A 51 -5.19 -7.85 14.23
CA GLN A 51 -5.49 -6.54 14.82
C GLN A 51 -6.54 -5.75 14.01
N ALA A 52 -6.62 -5.96 12.70
CA ALA A 52 -7.60 -5.31 11.85
C ALA A 52 -8.99 -5.93 11.99
N GLN A 53 -9.10 -7.23 12.30
CA GLN A 53 -10.38 -7.92 12.37
C GLN A 53 -11.40 -7.24 13.31
N PRO A 54 -11.06 -6.85 14.56
CA PRO A 54 -11.99 -6.13 15.43
C PRO A 54 -12.47 -4.79 14.85
N LEU A 55 -11.63 -4.09 14.07
CA LEU A 55 -12.00 -2.83 13.41
C LEU A 55 -12.92 -3.09 12.22
N ILE A 56 -12.65 -4.15 11.45
CA ILE A 56 -13.50 -4.59 10.34
C ILE A 56 -14.89 -4.93 10.87
N ASP A 57 -14.98 -5.72 11.95
CA ASP A 57 -16.24 -6.10 12.56
C ASP A 57 -17.01 -4.85 13.03
N PHE A 58 -16.34 -3.96 13.77
CA PHE A 58 -16.93 -2.73 14.28
C PHE A 58 -17.49 -1.81 13.19
N TYR A 59 -16.76 -1.56 12.10
CA TYR A 59 -17.24 -0.71 11.01
C TYR A 59 -18.27 -1.41 10.11
N THR A 60 -18.25 -2.75 10.05
CA THR A 60 -19.29 -3.56 9.39
C THR A 60 -20.61 -3.43 10.13
N GLU A 61 -20.61 -3.61 11.46
CA GLU A 61 -21.81 -3.47 12.30
C GLU A 61 -22.43 -2.08 12.20
N LYS A 62 -21.61 -1.04 12.05
CA LYS A 62 -22.09 0.34 11.84
C LYS A 62 -22.59 0.63 10.42
N GLY A 63 -22.39 -0.28 9.47
CA GLY A 63 -22.73 -0.08 8.06
C GLY A 63 -21.83 0.94 7.34
N TYR A 64 -20.70 1.31 7.93
CA TYR A 64 -19.77 2.30 7.36
C TYR A 64 -18.70 1.67 6.48
N LEU A 65 -18.35 0.41 6.74
CA LEU A 65 -17.30 -0.26 5.99
C LEU A 65 -17.67 -0.36 4.51
N ARG A 66 -16.70 -0.07 3.66
CA ARG A 66 -16.74 -0.28 2.21
C ARG A 66 -15.47 -1.02 1.83
N THR A 67 -15.61 -2.05 0.99
CA THR A 67 -14.49 -2.88 0.56
C THR A 67 -14.12 -2.51 -0.88
N VAL A 68 -12.84 -2.31 -1.13
CA VAL A 68 -12.27 -2.06 -2.46
C VAL A 68 -11.20 -3.12 -2.71
N ASN A 69 -11.16 -3.66 -3.93
CA ASN A 69 -10.15 -4.64 -4.31
C ASN A 69 -8.83 -3.93 -4.63
N GLY A 70 -7.77 -4.24 -3.87
CA GLY A 70 -6.45 -3.64 -4.04
C GLY A 70 -5.54 -4.38 -5.03
N ASP A 71 -5.93 -5.56 -5.51
CA ASP A 71 -5.14 -6.37 -6.44
C ASP A 71 -5.47 -6.02 -7.91
N GLN A 72 -5.28 -4.74 -8.25
CA GLN A 72 -5.60 -4.15 -9.56
C GLN A 72 -4.55 -3.10 -9.94
N ASP A 73 -4.61 -2.58 -11.17
CA ASP A 73 -3.81 -1.43 -11.57
C ASP A 73 -4.07 -0.22 -10.66
N ILE A 74 -3.03 0.58 -10.39
CA ILE A 74 -3.09 1.73 -9.49
C ILE A 74 -4.18 2.72 -9.93
N THR A 75 -4.32 2.95 -11.24
CA THR A 75 -5.34 3.84 -11.79
C THR A 75 -6.74 3.30 -11.53
N LYS A 76 -6.92 1.98 -11.67
CA LYS A 76 -8.21 1.34 -11.45
C LYS A 76 -8.64 1.37 -9.99
N VAL A 77 -7.71 1.10 -9.06
CA VAL A 77 -7.99 1.23 -7.62
C VAL A 77 -8.40 2.66 -7.27
N PHE A 78 -7.75 3.66 -7.87
CA PHE A 78 -8.12 5.06 -7.67
C PHE A 78 -9.53 5.39 -8.21
N GLU A 79 -9.87 4.91 -9.41
CA GLU A 79 -11.22 5.08 -9.99
C GLU A 79 -12.31 4.44 -9.12
N ASP A 80 -12.07 3.23 -8.62
CA ASP A 80 -13.03 2.51 -7.76
C ASP A 80 -13.26 3.26 -6.44
N LEU A 81 -12.21 3.90 -5.88
CA LEU A 81 -12.32 4.78 -4.71
C LEU A 81 -13.09 6.07 -5.02
N ASP A 82 -12.81 6.73 -6.14
CA ASP A 82 -13.49 7.97 -6.55
C ASP A 82 -14.99 7.74 -6.79
N GLU A 83 -15.35 6.64 -7.47
CA GLU A 83 -16.74 6.24 -7.69
C GLU A 83 -17.45 5.96 -6.36
N LEU A 84 -16.81 5.21 -5.46
CA LEU A 84 -17.33 4.92 -4.13
C LEU A 84 -17.63 6.20 -3.33
N LEU A 85 -16.72 7.18 -3.36
CA LEU A 85 -16.86 8.45 -2.63
C LEU A 85 -17.95 9.35 -3.22
N LYS A 86 -18.10 9.38 -4.56
CA LYS A 86 -19.20 10.12 -5.21
C LYS A 86 -20.58 9.55 -4.86
N GLY A 87 -20.66 8.23 -4.66
CA GLY A 87 -21.88 7.56 -4.21
C GLY A 87 -22.24 7.84 -2.74
N LEU A 88 -21.32 8.38 -1.95
CA LEU A 88 -21.47 8.69 -0.52
C LEU A 88 -21.99 10.12 -0.24
N ASN A 89 -22.51 10.82 -1.26
CA ASN A 89 -23.10 12.16 -1.09
C ASN A 89 -24.09 12.20 0.08
N ALA A 90 -23.69 12.93 1.13
CA ALA A 90 -24.55 13.52 2.15
C ALA A 90 -25.25 14.76 1.60
#